data_AF-A0A2D4TP85-F1
#
_entry.id   AF-A0A2D4TP85-F1
#
_cell.length_a   1.000
_cell.length_b   1.000
_cell.length_c   1.000
_cell.angle_alpha   90.00
_cell.angle_beta   90.00
_cell.angle_gamma   90.00
#
_symmetry.space_group_name_H-M   'P 1'
#
loop_
_entity.id
_entity.type
_entity.pdbx_description
1 polymer ?
#
loop_
_entity_poly.entity_id
_entity_poly.type
_entity_poly.pdbx_seq_one_letter_code
_entity_poly.pdbx_strand_id
1 'polypeptide(L)'
;MFFQESLKHTFEKSCIILMLLGLMFQSGQLFAQDRKPPALINKLVTLGPIEEVQKQIVFNHLQAVLSERFELVSQRRFDEAQNKAFEELDYDQCTEENCIRFIQDTLQVESFFSLQLMNS
;
A
#
# COMPACT_ATOMS: atom_id res chain seq x y z
N MET A 1 41.74 -36.59 -0.32
CA MET A 1 42.21 -35.26 0.15
C MET A 1 41.74 -34.10 -0.76
N PHE A 2 41.71 -34.26 -2.09
CA PHE A 2 41.29 -33.20 -3.03
C PHE A 2 39.80 -32.80 -3.03
N PHE A 3 38.87 -33.68 -2.65
CA PHE A 3 37.42 -33.38 -2.68
C PHE A 3 36.95 -32.46 -1.54
N GLN A 4 37.74 -32.39 -0.45
CA GLN A 4 37.39 -31.66 0.77
C GLN A 4 37.78 -30.17 0.69
N GLU A 5 38.80 -29.83 -0.10
CA GLU A 5 39.19 -28.43 -0.38
C GLU A 5 38.23 -27.74 -1.36
N SER A 6 37.76 -28.43 -2.40
CA SER A 6 36.78 -27.88 -3.36
C SER A 6 35.42 -27.58 -2.71
N LEU A 7 34.98 -28.40 -1.75
CA LEU A 7 33.72 -28.17 -1.02
C LEU A 7 33.84 -26.95 -0.09
N LYS A 8 34.98 -26.78 0.58
CA LYS A 8 35.25 -25.63 1.47
C LYS A 8 35.24 -24.31 0.70
N HIS A 9 35.88 -24.30 -0.47
CA HIS A 9 35.98 -23.11 -1.32
C HIS A 9 34.64 -22.73 -1.99
N THR A 10 33.76 -23.71 -2.22
CA THR A 10 32.40 -23.51 -2.75
C THR A 10 31.46 -23.00 -1.66
N PHE A 11 31.59 -23.52 -0.43
CA PHE A 11 30.83 -23.08 0.74
C PHE A 11 31.16 -21.64 1.16
N GLU A 12 32.45 -21.28 1.13
CA GLU A 12 32.93 -19.94 1.48
C GLU A 12 32.43 -18.87 0.49
N LYS A 13 32.47 -19.18 -0.82
CA LYS A 13 31.90 -18.30 -1.87
C LYS A 13 30.38 -18.18 -1.78
N SER A 14 29.68 -19.27 -1.49
CA SER A 14 28.22 -19.28 -1.31
C SER A 14 27.79 -18.41 -0.12
N CYS A 15 28.55 -18.46 0.98
CA CYS A 15 28.27 -17.66 2.18
C CYS A 15 28.49 -16.15 1.92
N ILE A 16 29.53 -15.79 1.17
CA ILE A 16 29.80 -14.39 0.79
C ILE A 16 28.67 -13.84 -0.09
N ILE A 17 28.16 -14.62 -1.04
CA ILE A 17 27.05 -14.22 -1.91
C ILE A 17 25.77 -14.00 -1.08
N LEU A 18 25.46 -14.87 -0.12
CA LEU A 18 24.31 -14.71 0.78
C LEU A 18 24.45 -13.48 1.68
N MET A 19 25.65 -13.20 2.20
CA MET A 19 25.92 -11.99 2.99
C MET A 19 25.77 -10.71 2.17
N LEU A 20 26.26 -10.69 0.92
CA LEU A 20 26.12 -9.54 0.02
C LEU A 20 24.64 -9.29 -0.38
N LEU A 21 23.87 -10.35 -0.67
CA LEU A 21 22.42 -10.24 -0.93
C LEU A 21 21.65 -9.71 0.29
N GLY A 22 22.02 -10.17 1.50
CA GLY A 22 21.46 -9.63 2.75
C GLY A 22 21.78 -8.16 2.98
N LEU A 23 23.02 -7.74 2.69
CA LEU A 23 23.45 -6.34 2.83
C LEU A 23 22.69 -5.40 1.86
N MET A 24 22.43 -5.86 0.62
CA MET A 24 21.63 -5.12 -0.35
C MET A 24 20.16 -4.99 0.09
N PHE A 25 19.58 -6.04 0.69
CA PHE A 25 18.22 -6.01 1.22
C PHE A 25 18.08 -5.02 2.40
N GLN A 26 19.09 -4.94 3.27
CA GLN A 26 19.10 -4.00 4.40
C GLN A 26 19.28 -2.54 3.98
N SER A 27 19.96 -2.27 2.86
CA SER A 27 20.13 -0.91 2.35
C SER A 27 18.79 -0.25 1.96
N GLY A 28 17.79 -1.05 1.55
CA GLY A 28 16.45 -0.55 1.23
C GLY A 28 15.69 0.03 2.43
N GLN A 29 15.98 -0.44 3.64
CA GLN A 29 15.30 0.01 4.87
C GLN A 29 15.87 1.32 5.43
N LEU A 30 17.13 1.64 5.14
CA LEU A 30 17.79 2.88 5.61
C LEU A 30 17.28 4.14 4.90
N PHE A 31 16.75 4.01 3.68
CA PHE A 31 16.13 5.12 2.93
C PHE A 31 14.62 5.30 3.19
N ALA A 32 14.04 4.52 4.12
CA ALA A 32 12.61 4.56 4.42
C ALA A 32 12.22 5.65 5.45
N GLN A 33 13.19 6.27 6.13
CA GLN A 33 12.91 7.14 7.28
C GLN A 33 12.19 8.46 6.94
N ASP A 34 12.36 8.99 5.72
CA ASP A 34 11.77 10.27 5.27
C ASP A 34 10.61 10.11 4.27
N ARG A 35 10.33 8.90 3.78
CA ARG A 35 9.21 8.69 2.86
C ARG A 35 7.92 8.51 3.64
N LYS A 36 6.93 9.36 3.35
CA LYS A 36 5.58 9.21 3.88
C LYS A 36 5.01 7.85 3.41
N PRO A 37 4.47 7.01 4.31
CA PRO A 37 3.84 5.77 3.91
C PRO A 37 2.66 6.06 2.97
N PRO A 38 2.44 5.24 1.93
CA PRO A 38 1.36 5.46 1.00
C PRO A 38 0.03 5.08 1.64
N ALA A 39 -1.01 5.88 1.41
CA ALA A 39 -2.33 5.65 1.98
C ALA A 39 -3.46 5.89 0.99
N LEU A 40 -4.53 5.13 1.18
CA LEU A 40 -5.79 5.28 0.47
C LEU A 40 -6.79 6.08 1.30
N ILE A 41 -7.56 6.92 0.63
CA ILE A 41 -8.71 7.61 1.19
C ILE A 41 -9.93 7.27 0.34
N ASN A 42 -10.95 6.68 0.98
CA ASN A 42 -12.22 6.40 0.32
C ASN A 42 -12.99 7.69 0.05
N LYS A 43 -13.95 7.62 -0.88
CA LYS A 43 -14.91 8.71 -1.10
C LYS A 43 -15.71 8.95 0.19
N LEU A 44 -16.02 10.22 0.45
CA LEU A 44 -16.83 10.62 1.59
C LEU A 44 -18.23 9.99 1.50
N VAL A 45 -18.63 9.29 2.55
CA VAL A 45 -19.98 8.71 2.66
C VAL A 45 -20.84 9.63 3.52
N THR A 46 -22.11 9.83 3.16
CA THR A 46 -23.03 10.66 3.94
C THR A 46 -24.33 9.91 4.24
N LEU A 47 -24.79 9.98 5.49
CA LEU A 47 -26.10 9.54 5.93
C LEU A 47 -26.97 10.76 6.22
N GLY A 48 -28.04 10.91 5.45
CA GLY A 48 -28.93 12.07 5.50
C GLY A 48 -28.49 13.23 4.59
N PRO A 49 -29.32 14.28 4.49
CA PRO A 49 -29.02 15.45 3.66
C PRO A 49 -27.93 16.28 4.33
N ILE A 50 -26.81 16.41 3.64
CA ILE A 50 -25.68 17.28 4.00
C ILE A 50 -25.38 18.11 2.76
N GLU A 51 -25.11 19.40 2.94
CA GLU A 51 -24.80 20.28 1.82
C GLU A 51 -23.51 19.84 1.11
N GLU A 52 -23.51 19.88 -0.23
CA GLU A 52 -22.33 19.49 -1.03
C GLU A 52 -21.11 20.34 -0.68
N VAL A 53 -21.30 21.62 -0.35
CA VAL A 53 -20.21 22.50 0.09
C VAL A 53 -19.59 22.00 1.40
N GLN A 54 -20.40 21.57 2.36
CA GLN A 54 -19.92 21.01 3.63
C GLN A 54 -19.15 19.70 3.40
N LYS A 55 -19.66 18.84 2.52
CA LYS A 55 -18.97 17.61 2.10
C LYS A 55 -17.59 17.91 1.53
N GLN A 56 -17.50 18.88 0.63
CA GLN A 56 -16.22 19.28 0.02
C GLN A 56 -15.24 19.87 1.02
N ILE A 57 -15.70 20.77 1.90
CA ILE A 57 -14.85 21.39 2.94
C ILE A 57 -14.23 20.30 3.82
N VAL A 58 -15.05 19.39 4.32
CA VAL A 58 -14.59 18.31 5.20
C VAL A 58 -13.63 17.37 4.48
N PHE A 59 -13.96 16.95 3.25
CA PHE A 59 -13.11 16.04 2.49
C PHE A 59 -11.76 16.67 2.10
N ASN A 60 -11.75 17.96 1.72
CA ASN A 60 -10.52 18.69 1.43
C ASN A 60 -9.65 18.86 2.68
N HIS A 61 -10.26 19.18 3.82
CA HIS A 61 -9.54 19.28 5.08
C HIS A 61 -8.93 17.95 5.51
N LEU A 62 -9.69 16.84 5.39
CA LEU A 62 -9.20 15.50 5.68
C LEU A 62 -7.99 15.15 4.81
N GLN A 63 -8.06 15.40 3.49
CA GLN A 63 -6.94 15.18 2.59
C GLN A 63 -5.72 16.01 2.97
N ALA A 64 -5.91 17.29 3.33
CA ALA A 64 -4.82 18.16 3.75
C ALA A 64 -4.10 17.59 5.00
N VAL A 65 -4.85 17.22 6.04
CA VAL A 65 -4.30 16.67 7.29
C VAL A 65 -3.58 15.33 7.04
N LEU A 66 -4.17 14.42 6.27
CA LEU A 66 -3.53 13.14 5.98
C LEU A 66 -2.27 13.31 5.12
N SER A 67 -2.27 14.26 4.18
CA SER A 67 -1.10 14.52 3.33
C SER A 67 0.14 14.99 4.09
N GLU A 68 0.00 15.48 5.33
CA GLU A 68 1.14 15.81 6.19
C GLU A 68 1.94 14.57 6.59
N ARG A 69 1.28 13.42 6.74
CA ARG A 69 1.88 12.17 7.27
C ARG A 69 1.92 11.03 6.24
N PHE A 70 1.07 11.07 5.22
CA PHE A 70 0.90 10.00 4.24
C PHE A 70 1.09 10.51 2.80
N GLU A 71 1.58 9.64 1.93
CA GLU A 71 1.53 9.86 0.48
C GLU A 71 0.19 9.36 -0.04
N LEU A 72 -0.76 10.29 -0.27
CA LEU A 72 -2.09 9.93 -0.71
C LEU A 72 -2.09 9.41 -2.15
N VAL A 73 -2.63 8.21 -2.35
CA VAL A 73 -2.78 7.62 -3.68
C VAL A 73 -3.71 8.48 -4.53
N SER A 74 -3.32 8.73 -5.79
CA SER A 74 -4.14 9.49 -6.72
C SER A 74 -5.39 8.72 -7.14
N GLN A 75 -6.46 9.44 -7.47
CA GLN A 75 -7.71 8.83 -7.94
C GLN A 75 -7.49 7.92 -9.15
N ARG A 76 -6.64 8.31 -10.12
CA ARG A 76 -6.31 7.46 -11.27
C ARG A 76 -5.72 6.10 -10.87
N ARG A 77 -4.77 6.10 -9.92
CA ARG A 77 -4.16 4.85 -9.44
C ARG A 77 -5.18 3.98 -8.69
N PHE A 78 -6.09 4.61 -7.95
CA PHE A 78 -7.19 3.90 -7.30
C PHE A 78 -8.13 3.26 -8.33
N ASP A 79 -8.54 4.02 -9.35
CA ASP A 79 -9.43 3.53 -10.41
C ASP A 79 -8.78 2.39 -11.21
N GLU A 80 -7.48 2.49 -11.52
CA GLU A 80 -6.72 1.41 -12.17
C GLU A 80 -6.68 0.13 -11.32
N ALA A 81 -6.42 0.27 -10.00
CA ALA A 81 -6.41 -0.87 -9.08
C ALA A 81 -7.81 -1.48 -8.90
N GLN A 82 -8.85 -0.64 -8.89
CA GLN A 82 -10.23 -1.09 -8.83
C GLN A 82 -10.63 -1.84 -10.11
N ASN A 83 -10.27 -1.34 -11.29
CA ASN A 83 -10.52 -2.04 -12.56
C ASN A 83 -9.80 -3.38 -12.59
N LYS A 84 -8.54 -3.43 -12.12
CA LYS A 84 -7.80 -4.68 -12.00
C LYS A 84 -8.48 -5.66 -11.03
N ALA A 85 -9.02 -5.18 -9.91
CA ALA A 85 -9.78 -6.02 -8.99
C ALA A 85 -11.03 -6.60 -9.67
N PHE A 86 -11.72 -5.82 -10.51
CA PHE A 86 -12.88 -6.30 -11.27
C PHE A 86 -12.53 -7.30 -12.38
N GLU A 87 -11.34 -7.18 -12.98
CA GLU A 87 -10.87 -8.10 -14.03
C GLU A 87 -10.39 -9.45 -13.45
N GLU A 88 -9.74 -9.42 -12.29
CA GLU A 88 -9.08 -10.59 -11.68
C GLU A 88 -9.97 -11.33 -10.68
N LEU A 89 -10.97 -10.66 -10.09
CA LEU A 89 -11.93 -11.29 -9.18
C LEU A 89 -13.22 -11.61 -9.93
N ASP A 90 -13.68 -12.86 -9.82
CA ASP A 90 -15.03 -13.23 -10.24
C ASP A 90 -16.08 -12.36 -9.50
N TYR A 91 -17.20 -12.08 -10.15
CA TYR A 91 -18.25 -11.17 -9.65
C TYR A 91 -18.76 -11.53 -8.24
N ASP A 92 -18.72 -12.81 -7.87
CA ASP A 92 -19.13 -13.34 -6.57
C ASP A 92 -18.02 -13.28 -5.49
N GLN A 93 -16.77 -13.04 -5.87
CA GLN A 93 -15.62 -12.96 -4.95
C GLN A 93 -15.26 -11.54 -4.54
N CYS A 94 -15.75 -10.53 -5.25
CA CYS A 94 -15.59 -9.11 -4.93
C CYS A 94 -16.57 -8.68 -3.81
N THR A 95 -16.47 -9.34 -2.65
CA THR A 95 -17.07 -8.81 -1.41
C THR A 95 -16.32 -7.55 -0.98
N GLU A 96 -16.96 -6.66 -0.22
CA GLU A 96 -16.38 -5.37 0.20
C GLU A 96 -14.98 -5.54 0.83
N GLU A 97 -14.81 -6.54 1.70
CA GLU A 97 -13.54 -6.82 2.37
C GLU A 97 -12.47 -7.40 1.43
N ASN A 98 -12.86 -8.29 0.51
CA ASN A 98 -11.91 -8.90 -0.43
C ASN A 98 -11.44 -7.91 -1.50
N CYS A 99 -12.33 -7.04 -1.97
CA CYS A 99 -12.03 -5.98 -2.91
C CYS A 99 -11.03 -4.97 -2.34
N ILE A 100 -11.29 -4.50 -1.11
CA ILE A 100 -10.40 -3.55 -0.43
C ILE A 100 -9.02 -4.18 -0.22
N ARG A 101 -8.94 -5.43 0.23
CA ARG A 101 -7.67 -6.13 0.41
C ARG A 101 -6.88 -6.23 -0.91
N PHE A 102 -7.53 -6.64 -2.00
CA PHE A 102 -6.89 -6.73 -3.31
C PHE A 102 -6.36 -5.38 -3.80
N ILE A 103 -7.14 -4.31 -3.62
CA ILE A 103 -6.74 -2.95 -3.99
C ILE A 103 -5.55 -2.50 -3.13
N GLN A 104 -5.56 -2.78 -1.83
CA GLN A 104 -4.46 -2.47 -0.92
C GLN A 104 -3.16 -3.21 -1.32
N ASP A 105 -3.27 -4.50 -1.63
CA ASP A 105 -2.15 -5.33 -2.07
C ASP A 105 -1.60 -4.84 -3.42
N THR A 106 -2.48 -4.53 -4.36
CA THR A 106 -2.12 -4.01 -5.69
C THR A 106 -1.38 -2.69 -5.61
N LEU A 107 -1.82 -1.80 -4.72
CA LEU A 107 -1.24 -0.47 -4.55
C LEU A 107 -0.09 -0.43 -3.55
N GLN A 108 0.18 -1.54 -2.84
CA GLN A 108 1.18 -1.67 -1.79
C GLN A 108 0.98 -0.62 -0.70
N VAL A 109 -0.27 -0.44 -0.25
CA VAL A 109 -0.64 0.51 0.79
C VAL A 109 -1.01 -0.19 2.08
N GLU A 110 -0.52 0.34 3.20
CA GLU A 110 -0.81 -0.22 4.52
C GLU A 110 -2.05 0.42 5.16
N SER A 111 -2.34 1.69 4.82
CA SER A 111 -3.41 2.47 5.46
C SER A 111 -4.55 2.76 4.48
N PHE A 112 -5.78 2.51 4.95
CA PHE A 112 -7.02 2.85 4.24
C PHE A 112 -7.93 3.65 5.18
N PHE A 113 -8.27 4.88 4.79
CA PHE A 113 -9.10 5.80 5.56
C PHE A 113 -10.48 5.92 4.94
N SER A 114 -11.53 5.83 5.76
CA SER A 114 -12.92 6.06 5.36
C SER A 114 -13.56 7.06 6.31
N LEU A 115 -14.31 8.02 5.78
CA LEU A 115 -15.04 9.01 6.56
C LEU A 115 -16.53 8.95 6.20
N GLN A 116 -17.36 8.86 7.23
CA GLN A 116 -18.81 8.91 7.12
C GLN A 116 -19.34 10.11 7.89
N LEU A 117 -20.08 10.98 7.22
CA LEU A 117 -20.83 12.07 7.85
C LEU A 117 -22.26 11.64 8.09
N MET A 118 -22.81 11.99 9.24
CA MET A 118 -24.18 11.69 9.60
C MET A 118 -24.85 13.00 10.00
N ASN A 119 -26.02 13.27 9.42
CA ASN A 119 -26.88 14.35 9.89
C ASN A 119 -27.85 13.74 10.92
N SER A 120 -27.77 14.22 12.17
CA SER A 120 -28.58 13.73 13.30
C SER A 120 -29.83 14.57 13.53
#